data_AF-A0A9P0HTJ8-F1
#
_entry.id   AF-A0A9P0HTJ8-F1
#
_cell.length_a   1.000
_cell.length_b   1.000
_cell.length_c   1.000
_cell.angle_alpha   90.00
_cell.angle_beta   90.00
_cell.angle_gamma   90.00
#
_symmetry.space_group_name_H-M   'P 1'
#
loop_
_entity.id
_entity.type
_entity.pdbx_description
1 polymer ?
#
loop_
_entity_poly.entity_id
_entity_poly.type
_entity_poly.pdbx_seq_one_letter_code
_entity_poly.pdbx_strand_id
1 'polypeptide(L)'
;MANFHHVVSKARETFESGKTRSYEYRKKQLENFKRMVQENGDKIAQSLEQDLKKCKMESFFTEIGLLVTEIDYILENLKQWMAPDKPEKNLITMLDKVRIYNDPKGVVLVMGAWNYPINLTLMPVIGAISAGNCVIIKPSEVAPASANVIAELIPKYLDPCEVGIPVGKGTFVMLDWPWRLGSKDVGMGINKSQFGWKHCSAIFPYKIPLTLK
;
A
#
# COMPACT_ATOMS: atom_id res chain seq x y z
N MET A 1 -16.68 -18.68 -1.10
CA MET A 1 -16.24 -17.36 -0.63
C MET A 1 -15.05 -17.57 0.31
N ALA A 2 -13.90 -16.95 0.07
CA ALA A 2 -12.79 -17.04 1.02
C ALA A 2 -13.23 -16.41 2.34
N ASN A 3 -13.16 -17.18 3.44
CA ASN A 3 -13.47 -16.67 4.77
C ASN A 3 -12.51 -15.53 5.11
N PHE A 4 -13.03 -14.34 5.38
CA PHE A 4 -12.21 -13.16 5.67
C PHE A 4 -11.21 -13.43 6.81
N HIS A 5 -11.62 -14.18 7.84
CA HIS A 5 -10.75 -14.58 8.93
C HIS A 5 -9.56 -15.43 8.45
N HIS A 6 -9.76 -16.31 7.49
CA HIS A 6 -8.70 -17.15 6.94
C HIS A 6 -7.67 -16.30 6.15
N VAL A 7 -8.13 -15.32 5.38
CA VAL A 7 -7.25 -14.39 4.65
C VAL A 7 -6.38 -13.58 5.60
N VAL A 8 -6.97 -13.04 6.67
CA VAL A 8 -6.23 -12.28 7.69
C VAL A 8 -5.25 -13.18 8.45
N SER A 9 -5.68 -14.38 8.87
CA SER A 9 -4.81 -15.32 9.60
C SER A 9 -3.57 -15.65 8.77
N LYS A 10 -3.76 -15.99 7.50
CA LYS A 10 -2.64 -16.32 6.59
C LYS A 10 -1.69 -15.15 6.37
N ALA A 11 -2.22 -13.93 6.25
CA ALA A 11 -1.39 -12.73 6.14
C ALA A 11 -0.57 -12.49 7.41
N ARG A 12 -1.16 -12.70 8.59
CA ARG A 12 -0.46 -12.60 9.89
C ARG A 12 0.62 -13.66 10.04
N GLU A 13 0.30 -14.92 9.77
CA GLU A 13 1.27 -16.04 9.82
C GLU A 13 2.47 -15.78 8.90
N THR A 14 2.22 -15.21 7.72
CA THR A 14 3.32 -14.88 6.81
C THR A 14 4.16 -13.72 7.30
N PHE A 15 3.54 -12.67 7.85
CA PHE A 15 4.27 -11.58 8.46
C PHE A 15 5.14 -12.07 9.64
N GLU A 16 4.57 -12.91 10.50
CA GLU A 16 5.24 -13.50 11.67
C GLU A 16 6.39 -14.43 11.27
N SER A 17 6.32 -15.08 10.11
CA SER A 17 7.44 -15.87 9.56
C SER A 17 8.70 -15.03 9.28
N GLY A 18 8.59 -13.70 9.23
CA GLY A 18 9.69 -12.78 8.98
C GLY A 18 10.12 -12.69 7.52
N LYS A 19 9.47 -13.42 6.61
CA LYS A 19 9.76 -13.43 5.17
C LYS A 19 9.80 -12.03 4.54
N THR A 20 8.87 -11.16 4.95
CA THR A 20 8.72 -9.79 4.42
C THR A 20 9.81 -8.82 4.90
N ARG A 21 10.64 -9.20 5.88
CA ARG A 21 11.65 -8.31 6.46
C ARG A 21 12.85 -8.08 5.55
N SER A 22 13.21 -9.06 4.72
CA SER A 22 14.45 -9.01 3.93
C SER A 22 14.37 -8.03 2.75
N TYR A 23 15.48 -7.33 2.47
CA TYR A 23 15.59 -6.39 1.36
C TYR A 23 15.32 -7.06 0.00
N GLU A 24 15.94 -8.22 -0.24
CA GLU A 24 15.82 -8.96 -1.51
C GLU A 24 14.37 -9.35 -1.79
N TYR A 25 13.64 -9.74 -0.75
CA TYR A 25 12.23 -10.08 -0.91
C TYR A 25 11.39 -8.86 -1.27
N ARG A 26 11.54 -7.73 -0.55
CA ARG A 26 10.80 -6.48 -0.86
C ARG A 26 11.10 -5.98 -2.26
N LYS A 27 12.39 -5.97 -2.64
CA LYS A 27 12.85 -5.60 -3.99
C LYS A 27 12.19 -6.47 -5.05
N LYS A 28 12.20 -7.79 -4.88
CA LYS A 28 11.60 -8.74 -5.83
C LYS A 28 10.09 -8.53 -5.98
N GLN A 29 9.38 -8.25 -4.89
CA GLN A 29 7.93 -7.95 -4.96
C GLN A 29 7.67 -6.66 -5.74
N LEU A 30 8.45 -5.59 -5.48
CA LEU A 30 8.32 -4.32 -6.20
C LEU A 30 8.66 -4.47 -7.69
N GLU A 31 9.70 -5.22 -8.05
CA GLU A 31 10.03 -5.53 -9.46
C GLU A 31 8.92 -6.33 -10.15
N ASN A 32 8.34 -7.32 -9.47
CA ASN A 32 7.19 -8.05 -9.98
C ASN A 32 5.95 -7.16 -10.12
N PHE A 33 5.73 -6.22 -9.19
CA PHE A 33 4.65 -5.24 -9.26
C PHE A 33 4.83 -4.34 -10.49
N LYS A 34 6.04 -3.81 -10.71
CA LYS A 34 6.34 -3.01 -11.90
C LYS A 34 6.07 -3.80 -13.17
N ARG A 35 6.51 -5.06 -13.22
CA ARG A 35 6.25 -5.97 -14.35
C ARG A 35 4.74 -6.16 -14.58
N MET A 36 3.95 -6.37 -13.53
CA MET A 36 2.50 -6.47 -13.60
C MET A 36 1.87 -5.25 -14.29
N VAL A 37 2.24 -4.04 -13.85
CA VAL A 37 1.68 -2.79 -14.36
C VAL A 37 2.09 -2.57 -15.82
N GLN A 38 3.35 -2.83 -16.16
CA GLN A 38 3.88 -2.62 -17.51
C GLN A 38 3.31 -3.62 -18.53
N GLU A 39 3.25 -4.92 -18.19
CA GLU A 39 2.75 -5.97 -19.09
C GLU A 39 1.23 -5.88 -19.31
N ASN A 40 0.50 -5.30 -18.35
CA ASN A 40 -0.98 -5.26 -18.37
C ASN A 40 -1.53 -3.84 -18.52
N GLY A 41 -0.72 -2.85 -18.90
CA GLY A 41 -1.15 -1.44 -19.00
C GLY A 41 -2.39 -1.24 -19.86
N ASP A 42 -2.46 -1.92 -21.00
CA ASP A 42 -3.61 -1.86 -21.91
C ASP A 42 -4.89 -2.45 -21.29
N LYS A 43 -4.75 -3.58 -20.60
CA LYS A 43 -5.86 -4.23 -19.88
C LYS A 43 -6.37 -3.37 -18.73
N ILE A 44 -5.46 -2.72 -18.00
CA ILE A 44 -5.79 -1.79 -16.93
C ILE A 44 -6.54 -0.57 -17.50
N ALA A 45 -6.02 0.04 -18.57
CA ALA A 45 -6.68 1.15 -19.24
C ALA A 45 -8.09 0.78 -19.74
N GLN A 46 -8.27 -0.43 -20.27
CA GLN A 46 -9.58 -0.92 -20.69
C GLN A 46 -10.58 -1.02 -19.52
N SER A 47 -10.13 -1.44 -18.33
CA SER A 47 -11.00 -1.46 -17.15
C SER A 47 -11.41 -0.07 -16.68
N LEU A 48 -10.50 0.90 -16.77
CA LEU A 48 -10.76 2.30 -16.45
C LEU A 48 -11.73 2.95 -17.43
N GLU A 49 -11.65 2.60 -18.71
CA GLU A 49 -12.62 3.03 -19.71
C GLU A 49 -14.02 2.45 -19.45
N GLN A 50 -14.11 1.21 -18.98
CA GLN A 50 -15.40 0.59 -18.65
C GLN A 50 -16.07 1.28 -17.45
N ASP A 51 -15.32 1.53 -16.37
CA ASP A 51 -15.86 2.10 -15.13
C ASP A 51 -16.03 3.63 -15.19
N LEU A 52 -15.05 4.34 -15.78
CA LEU A 52 -14.95 5.81 -15.70
C LEU A 52 -14.99 6.51 -17.06
N LYS A 53 -15.05 5.77 -18.18
CA LYS A 53 -14.97 6.31 -19.55
C LYS A 53 -13.72 7.15 -19.83
N LYS A 54 -12.66 6.93 -19.05
CA LYS A 54 -11.35 7.55 -19.28
C LYS A 54 -10.76 7.03 -20.59
N CYS A 55 -10.18 7.93 -21.38
CA CYS A 55 -9.44 7.52 -22.55
C CYS A 55 -8.14 6.81 -22.17
N LYS A 56 -7.57 6.02 -23.09
CA LYS A 56 -6.31 5.28 -22.86
C LYS A 56 -5.20 6.21 -22.39
N MET A 57 -4.96 7.30 -23.10
CA MET A 57 -3.88 8.24 -22.79
C MET A 57 -4.02 8.82 -21.37
N GLU A 58 -5.20 9.29 -21.00
CA GLU A 58 -5.48 9.80 -19.65
C GLU A 58 -5.24 8.73 -18.58
N SER A 59 -5.66 7.49 -18.82
CA SER A 59 -5.44 6.36 -17.91
C SER A 59 -3.95 6.10 -17.67
N PHE A 60 -3.14 6.18 -18.73
CA PHE A 60 -1.68 6.05 -18.62
C PHE A 60 -1.05 7.17 -17.82
N PHE A 61 -1.43 8.43 -18.06
CA PHE A 61 -0.84 9.57 -17.35
C PHE A 61 -1.28 9.68 -15.89
N THR A 62 -2.55 9.39 -15.61
CA THR A 62 -3.15 9.69 -14.29
C THR A 62 -3.15 8.51 -13.32
N GLU A 63 -3.00 7.28 -13.82
CA GLU A 63 -3.06 6.09 -12.96
C GLU A 63 -1.89 5.13 -13.16
N ILE A 64 -1.59 4.71 -14.40
CA ILE A 64 -0.61 3.65 -14.65
C ILE A 64 0.83 4.15 -14.50
N GLY A 65 1.15 5.27 -15.15
CA GLY A 65 2.50 5.84 -15.18
C GLY A 65 2.99 6.24 -13.79
N LEU A 66 2.11 6.82 -12.97
CA LEU A 66 2.43 7.20 -11.59
C LEU A 66 2.88 6.01 -10.75
N LEU A 67 2.26 4.84 -10.91
CA LEU A 67 2.65 3.63 -10.19
C LEU A 67 4.06 3.17 -10.59
N VAL A 68 4.38 3.19 -11.88
CA VAL A 68 5.72 2.80 -12.36
C VAL A 68 6.79 3.76 -11.83
N THR A 69 6.53 5.07 -11.92
CA THR A 69 7.46 6.09 -11.39
C THR A 69 7.67 5.95 -9.90
N GLU A 70 6.61 5.69 -9.12
CA GLU A 70 6.73 5.48 -7.67
C GLU A 70 7.57 4.23 -7.37
N ILE A 71 7.33 3.12 -8.07
CA ILE A 71 8.09 1.89 -7.84
C ILE A 71 9.58 2.10 -8.14
N ASP A 72 9.91 2.79 -9.23
CA ASP A 72 11.30 3.09 -9.57
C ASP A 72 11.97 3.95 -8.50
N TYR A 73 11.29 5.01 -8.08
CA TYR A 73 11.77 5.86 -6.99
C TYR A 73 12.01 5.07 -5.70
N ILE A 74 11.08 4.19 -5.33
CA ILE A 74 11.22 3.35 -4.15
C ILE A 74 12.39 2.38 -4.31
N LEU A 75 12.55 1.71 -5.46
CA LEU A 75 13.63 0.75 -5.70
C LEU A 75 15.01 1.41 -5.58
N GLU A 76 15.16 2.65 -6.06
CA GLU A 76 16.39 3.43 -5.95
C GLU A 76 16.73 3.76 -4.48
N ASN A 77 15.73 4.04 -3.65
CA ASN A 77 15.93 4.51 -2.28
C ASN A 77 15.75 3.43 -1.19
N LEU A 78 15.20 2.26 -1.54
CA LEU A 78 14.76 1.21 -0.59
C LEU A 78 15.86 0.80 0.37
N LYS A 79 17.09 0.60 -0.14
CA LYS A 79 18.22 0.16 0.66
C LYS A 79 18.63 1.21 1.70
N GLN A 80 18.54 2.49 1.35
CA GLN A 80 18.82 3.60 2.26
C GLN A 80 17.72 3.70 3.33
N TRP A 81 16.44 3.61 2.95
CA TRP A 81 15.34 3.72 3.91
C TRP A 81 15.25 2.56 4.90
N MET A 82 15.72 1.38 4.50
CA MET A 82 15.83 0.22 5.40
C MET A 82 17.03 0.30 6.36
N ALA A 83 18.00 1.19 6.10
CA ALA A 83 19.18 1.32 6.95
C ALA A 83 18.82 2.03 8.27
N PRO A 84 19.46 1.68 9.39
CA PRO A 84 19.22 2.38 10.66
C PRO A 84 19.74 3.81 10.62
N ASP A 85 18.90 4.76 11.05
CA ASP A 85 19.27 6.17 11.16
C ASP A 85 20.05 6.44 12.46
N LYS A 86 21.00 7.37 12.39
CA LYS A 86 21.77 7.84 13.55
C LYS A 86 21.31 9.26 13.90
N PRO A 87 20.48 9.44 14.94
CA PRO A 87 20.06 10.78 15.33
C PRO A 87 21.24 11.56 15.94
N GLU A 88 21.12 12.89 15.92
CA GLU A 88 22.04 13.77 16.63
C GLU A 88 22.01 13.48 18.14
N LYS A 89 23.18 13.60 18.77
CA LYS A 89 23.36 13.30 20.19
C LYS A 89 23.65 14.57 20.97
N ASN A 90 23.09 14.66 22.16
CA ASN A 90 23.45 15.70 23.13
C ASN A 90 24.62 15.24 24.01
N LEU A 91 25.24 16.18 24.73
CA LEU A 91 26.38 15.93 25.64
C LEU A 91 26.12 14.77 26.63
N ILE A 92 24.89 14.66 27.13
CA ILE A 92 24.48 13.61 28.08
C ILE A 92 24.52 12.21 27.43
N THR A 93 24.14 12.12 26.15
CA THR A 93 24.03 10.85 25.39
C THR A 93 25.25 10.61 24.49
N MET A 94 26.32 11.39 24.63
CA MET A 94 27.43 11.42 23.68
C MET A 94 28.15 10.06 23.58
N LEU A 95 28.27 9.34 24.70
CA LEU A 95 28.90 8.03 24.78
C LEU A 95 27.98 6.87 24.35
N ASP A 96 26.67 7.12 24.19
CA ASP A 96 25.70 6.09 23.88
C ASP A 96 25.65 5.76 22.39
N LYS A 97 25.34 4.51 22.03
CA LYS A 97 25.08 4.09 20.64
C LYS A 97 23.59 4.17 20.34
N VAL A 98 23.10 5.34 19.94
CA VAL A 98 21.71 5.56 19.53
C VAL A 98 21.52 5.20 18.05
N ARG A 99 20.48 4.41 17.75
CA ARG A 99 20.05 4.05 16.38
C ARG A 99 18.52 4.02 16.32
N ILE A 100 17.96 4.46 15.21
CA ILE A 100 16.53 4.39 14.91
C ILE A 100 16.35 3.31 13.84
N TYR A 101 15.48 2.34 14.12
CA TYR A 101 15.16 1.25 13.21
C TYR A 101 13.74 1.41 12.67
N ASN A 102 13.59 1.27 11.35
CA ASN A 102 12.30 1.31 10.67
C ASN A 102 11.74 -0.10 10.55
N ASP A 103 10.88 -0.48 11.49
CA ASP A 103 10.26 -1.81 11.50
C ASP A 103 8.83 -1.78 10.90
N PRO A 104 8.45 -2.84 10.14
CA PRO A 104 7.11 -2.96 9.60
C PRO A 104 6.06 -3.07 10.71
N LYS A 105 4.84 -2.60 10.42
CA LYS A 105 3.73 -2.58 11.37
C LYS A 105 2.98 -3.91 11.45
N GLY A 106 2.98 -4.71 10.40
CA GLY A 106 2.29 -6.00 10.37
C GLY A 106 1.47 -6.21 9.12
N VAL A 107 0.16 -6.39 9.30
CA VAL A 107 -0.81 -6.56 8.22
C VAL A 107 -1.61 -5.28 8.03
N VAL A 108 -1.60 -4.75 6.80
CA VAL A 108 -2.22 -3.47 6.45
C VAL A 108 -3.45 -3.71 5.56
N LEU A 109 -4.57 -3.04 5.86
CA LEU A 109 -5.73 -3.00 4.99
C LEU A 109 -5.69 -1.76 4.12
N VAL A 110 -5.71 -1.95 2.80
CA VAL A 110 -5.87 -0.87 1.83
C VAL A 110 -7.28 -0.90 1.28
N MET A 111 -8.01 0.19 1.47
CA MET A 111 -9.35 0.39 0.91
C MET A 111 -9.27 1.39 -0.24
N GLY A 112 -9.57 0.93 -1.45
CA GLY A 112 -9.55 1.74 -2.66
C GLY A 112 -10.77 2.66 -2.78
N ALA A 113 -10.57 3.84 -3.35
CA ALA A 113 -11.65 4.73 -3.79
C ALA A 113 -12.02 4.46 -5.26
N TRP A 114 -13.11 5.06 -5.75
CA TRP A 114 -13.66 4.78 -7.08
C TRP A 114 -13.20 5.76 -8.18
N ASN A 115 -12.71 6.95 -7.83
CA ASN A 115 -12.40 8.02 -8.78
C ASN A 115 -11.04 7.85 -9.49
N TYR A 116 -10.10 7.16 -8.85
CA TYR A 116 -8.86 6.65 -9.44
C TYR A 116 -8.62 5.25 -8.88
N PRO A 117 -9.43 4.26 -9.32
CA PRO A 117 -9.58 2.98 -8.65
C PRO A 117 -8.32 2.11 -8.74
N ILE A 118 -7.45 2.37 -9.71
CA ILE A 118 -6.16 1.70 -9.81
C ILE A 118 -5.14 2.44 -8.95
N ASN A 119 -4.96 3.74 -9.15
CA ASN A 119 -3.93 4.51 -8.45
C ASN A 119 -4.14 4.54 -6.93
N LEU A 120 -5.34 4.95 -6.46
CA LEU A 120 -5.61 5.11 -5.03
C LEU A 120 -5.65 3.79 -4.26
N THR A 121 -5.77 2.67 -4.99
CA THR A 121 -5.69 1.33 -4.42
C THR A 121 -4.25 0.81 -4.42
N LEU A 122 -3.54 0.92 -5.54
CA LEU A 122 -2.23 0.27 -5.69
C LEU A 122 -1.06 1.12 -5.17
N MET A 123 -1.16 2.45 -5.19
CA MET A 123 -0.14 3.35 -4.64
C MET A 123 0.17 3.07 -3.15
N PRO A 124 -0.82 3.01 -2.24
CA PRO A 124 -0.54 2.65 -0.85
C PRO A 124 -0.08 1.20 -0.66
N VAL A 125 -0.40 0.28 -1.58
CA VAL A 125 0.09 -1.11 -1.54
C VAL A 125 1.58 -1.15 -1.80
N ILE A 126 2.05 -0.39 -2.80
CA ILE A 126 3.49 -0.25 -3.11
C ILE A 126 4.25 0.24 -1.87
N GLY A 127 3.74 1.27 -1.19
CA GLY A 127 4.33 1.78 0.06
C GLY A 127 4.30 0.77 1.21
N ALA A 128 3.23 -0.02 1.33
CA ALA A 128 3.13 -1.03 2.36
C ALA A 128 4.11 -2.20 2.15
N ILE A 129 4.29 -2.65 0.90
CA ILE A 129 5.27 -3.68 0.52
C ILE A 129 6.69 -3.18 0.74
N SER A 130 7.00 -1.94 0.35
CA SER A 130 8.34 -1.36 0.55
C SER A 130 8.72 -1.24 2.03
N ALA A 131 7.74 -0.95 2.88
CA ALA A 131 7.90 -0.95 4.33
C ALA A 131 8.01 -2.37 4.93
N GLY A 132 7.68 -3.43 4.19
CA GLY A 132 7.78 -4.83 4.63
C GLY A 132 6.53 -5.38 5.32
N ASN A 133 5.36 -4.79 5.06
CA ASN A 133 4.08 -5.26 5.59
C ASN A 133 3.45 -6.30 4.66
N CYS A 134 2.58 -7.15 5.22
CA CYS A 134 1.60 -7.88 4.40
C CYS A 134 0.39 -6.97 4.15
N VAL A 135 -0.26 -7.09 3.00
CA VAL A 135 -1.35 -6.21 2.61
C VAL A 135 -2.64 -7.01 2.36
N ILE A 136 -3.77 -6.37 2.58
CA ILE A 136 -5.08 -6.86 2.18
C ILE A 136 -5.71 -5.73 1.39
N ILE A 137 -6.16 -6.02 0.16
CA ILE A 137 -6.70 -5.01 -0.73
C ILE A 137 -8.20 -5.20 -0.83
N LYS A 138 -8.94 -4.16 -0.47
CA LYS A 138 -10.37 -4.05 -0.73
C LYS A 138 -10.58 -2.95 -1.80
N PRO A 139 -10.66 -3.31 -3.10
CA PRO A 139 -10.96 -2.33 -4.13
C PRO A 139 -12.40 -1.83 -3.99
N SER A 140 -12.70 -0.68 -4.59
CA SER A 140 -14.04 -0.09 -4.52
C SER A 140 -15.05 -0.93 -5.32
N GLU A 141 -16.21 -1.20 -4.73
CA GLU A 141 -17.33 -1.86 -5.39
C GLU A 141 -18.00 -1.01 -6.48
N VAL A 142 -17.73 0.30 -6.50
CA VAL A 142 -18.30 1.24 -7.47
C VAL A 142 -17.54 1.18 -8.80
N ALA A 143 -16.31 0.67 -8.82
CA ALA A 143 -15.47 0.46 -10.00
C ALA A 143 -15.22 -1.04 -10.21
N PRO A 144 -16.24 -1.82 -10.62
CA PRO A 144 -16.16 -3.27 -10.67
C PRO A 144 -15.18 -3.81 -11.72
N ALA A 145 -15.03 -3.17 -12.88
CA ALA A 145 -14.08 -3.63 -13.89
C ALA A 145 -12.64 -3.52 -13.39
N SER A 146 -12.32 -2.39 -12.75
CA SER A 146 -11.01 -2.12 -12.14
C SER A 146 -10.74 -3.08 -10.97
N ALA A 147 -11.73 -3.31 -10.11
CA ALA A 147 -11.65 -4.27 -9.01
C ALA A 147 -11.36 -5.70 -9.50
N ASN A 148 -12.01 -6.12 -10.58
CA ASN A 148 -11.79 -7.44 -11.19
C ASN A 148 -10.39 -7.57 -11.79
N VAL A 149 -9.89 -6.53 -12.47
CA VAL A 149 -8.52 -6.53 -12.99
C VAL A 149 -7.49 -6.63 -11.86
N ILE A 150 -7.67 -5.89 -10.77
CA ILE A 150 -6.79 -6.02 -9.58
C ILE A 150 -6.87 -7.44 -9.01
N ALA A 151 -8.08 -8.00 -8.87
CA ALA A 151 -8.29 -9.36 -8.36
C ALA A 151 -7.64 -10.45 -9.21
N GLU A 152 -7.61 -10.25 -10.53
CA GLU A 152 -7.04 -11.19 -11.47
C GLU A 152 -5.51 -11.10 -11.54
N LEU A 153 -4.95 -9.88 -11.56
CA LEU A 153 -3.53 -9.67 -11.80
C LEU A 153 -2.69 -9.91 -10.56
N ILE A 154 -3.11 -9.42 -9.41
CA ILE A 154 -2.28 -9.45 -8.19
C ILE A 154 -1.75 -10.86 -7.87
N PRO A 155 -2.57 -11.93 -7.82
CA PRO A 155 -2.08 -13.28 -7.48
C PRO A 155 -1.11 -13.88 -8.50
N LYS A 156 -1.03 -13.33 -9.72
CA LYS A 156 -0.13 -13.83 -10.78
C LYS A 156 1.29 -13.27 -10.65
N TYR A 157 1.44 -12.11 -10.01
CA TYR A 157 2.71 -11.39 -9.93
C TYR A 157 3.26 -11.28 -8.51
N LEU A 158 2.37 -11.08 -7.53
CA LEU A 158 2.75 -10.91 -6.13
C LEU A 158 2.54 -12.20 -5.35
N ASP A 159 3.30 -12.35 -4.27
CA ASP A 159 3.15 -13.49 -3.39
C ASP A 159 1.74 -13.50 -2.75
N PRO A 160 0.98 -14.61 -2.78
CA PRO A 160 -0.37 -14.69 -2.24
C PRO A 160 -0.51 -14.30 -0.77
N CYS A 161 0.60 -14.28 -0.04
CA CYS A 161 0.68 -13.89 1.35
C CYS A 161 0.59 -12.37 1.58
N GLU A 162 0.79 -11.56 0.54
CA GLU A 162 0.82 -10.10 0.64
C GLU A 162 -0.45 -9.42 0.18
N VAL A 163 -1.39 -10.11 -0.46
CA VAL A 163 -2.62 -9.48 -0.93
C VAL A 163 -3.80 -10.44 -0.89
N GLY A 164 -4.65 -10.29 0.13
CA GLY A 164 -5.99 -10.85 0.14
C GLY A 164 -7.01 -9.91 -0.49
N ILE A 165 -7.86 -10.40 -1.40
CA ILE A 165 -8.93 -9.61 -2.02
C ILE A 165 -10.28 -10.19 -1.62
N PRO A 166 -10.92 -9.69 -0.55
CA PRO A 166 -12.27 -10.07 -0.21
C PRO A 166 -13.24 -9.42 -1.20
N VAL A 167 -13.70 -10.20 -2.18
CA VAL A 167 -14.74 -9.80 -3.14
C VAL A 167 -16.11 -9.87 -2.44
N GLY A 168 -16.77 -8.73 -2.22
CA GLY A 168 -18.13 -8.67 -1.65
C GLY A 168 -18.55 -7.31 -1.05
N LYS A 169 -19.88 -7.09 -0.95
CA LYS A 169 -20.49 -5.96 -0.25
C LYS A 169 -20.34 -6.13 1.27
N GLY A 170 -19.75 -5.14 1.92
CA GLY A 170 -19.64 -5.05 3.38
C GLY A 170 -18.63 -6.02 4.01
N THR A 171 -17.85 -5.50 4.95
CA THR A 171 -17.31 -6.09 6.19
C THR A 171 -16.03 -5.32 6.51
N PHE A 172 -16.12 -4.47 7.52
CA PHE A 172 -14.98 -3.79 8.13
C PHE A 172 -14.33 -4.76 9.10
N VAL A 173 -13.09 -5.12 8.85
CA VAL A 173 -12.26 -5.71 9.90
C VAL A 173 -11.13 -4.75 10.16
N MET A 174 -11.06 -4.30 11.41
CA MET A 174 -10.01 -3.43 11.92
C MET A 174 -8.69 -4.19 11.83
N LEU A 175 -7.80 -3.76 10.93
CA LEU A 175 -6.41 -4.18 10.89
C LEU A 175 -5.53 -3.12 11.54
N ASP A 176 -4.31 -3.52 11.91
CA ASP A 176 -3.41 -2.80 12.83
C ASP A 176 -3.06 -1.37 12.39
N TRP A 177 -3.29 -1.03 11.10
CA TRP A 177 -3.24 0.36 10.62
C TRP A 177 -4.20 0.61 9.44
N PRO A 178 -5.25 1.44 9.60
CA PRO A 178 -6.14 1.80 8.49
C PRO A 178 -5.57 2.96 7.66
N TRP A 179 -5.39 2.77 6.34
CA TRP A 179 -5.11 3.85 5.39
C TRP A 179 -6.40 4.32 4.70
N ARG A 180 -6.63 5.64 4.57
CA ARG A 180 -7.91 6.22 4.10
C ARG A 180 -7.72 7.22 2.95
N LEU A 181 -8.45 7.01 1.85
CA LEU A 181 -8.82 8.06 0.89
C LEU A 181 -10.32 7.88 0.56
N GLY A 182 -11.20 8.79 1.04
CA GLY A 182 -12.65 8.69 0.87
C GLY A 182 -13.45 9.77 1.64
N SER A 183 -14.77 9.83 1.43
CA SER A 183 -15.66 10.83 2.05
C SER A 183 -15.74 10.74 3.58
N LYS A 184 -16.01 11.88 4.24
CA LYS A 184 -16.09 11.99 5.71
C LYS A 184 -17.16 11.07 6.34
N ASP A 185 -18.24 10.79 5.62
CA ASP A 185 -19.41 10.04 6.15
C ASP A 185 -19.12 8.55 6.36
N VAL A 186 -18.36 7.92 5.45
CA VAL A 186 -17.84 6.55 5.64
C VAL A 186 -16.82 6.54 6.78
N GLY A 187 -16.10 7.65 6.95
CA GLY A 187 -15.15 7.85 8.02
C GLY A 187 -15.75 7.88 9.43
N MET A 188 -16.98 8.38 9.60
CA MET A 188 -17.68 8.44 10.90
C MET A 188 -18.12 7.06 11.41
N GLY A 189 -18.50 6.13 10.52
CA GLY A 189 -18.89 4.76 10.92
C GLY A 189 -17.75 3.98 11.56
N ILE A 190 -16.51 4.23 11.13
CA ILE A 190 -15.29 3.60 11.66
C ILE A 190 -14.82 4.30 12.96
N ASN A 191 -15.00 5.62 13.04
CA ASN A 191 -14.47 6.48 14.13
C ASN A 191 -15.22 6.31 15.47
N LYS A 192 -16.42 5.74 15.48
CA LYS A 192 -17.16 5.49 16.73
C LYS A 192 -16.58 4.36 17.58
N SER A 193 -15.63 3.58 17.06
CA SER A 193 -15.12 2.40 17.76
C SER A 193 -13.80 2.59 18.51
N GLN A 194 -12.98 3.63 18.27
CA GLN A 194 -11.76 3.89 19.06
C GLN A 194 -11.35 5.38 19.14
N PHE A 195 -11.29 5.86 20.39
CA PHE A 195 -10.46 6.92 20.98
C PHE A 195 -9.85 8.06 20.13
N GLY A 196 -10.24 9.29 20.48
CA GLY A 196 -9.35 10.41 20.84
C GLY A 196 -8.18 10.76 19.91
N TRP A 197 -8.38 11.78 19.07
CA TRP A 197 -7.37 12.38 18.21
C TRP A 197 -6.19 13.01 18.98
N LYS A 198 -4.97 12.79 18.49
CA LYS A 198 -3.92 13.81 18.23
C LYS A 198 -2.69 13.15 17.57
N HIS A 199 -2.33 13.60 16.36
CA HIS A 199 -1.15 13.24 15.53
C HIS A 199 -1.29 12.06 14.56
N CYS A 200 -1.94 12.32 13.42
CA CYS A 200 -1.66 11.61 12.16
C CYS A 200 -0.43 12.27 11.50
N SER A 201 0.76 11.77 11.82
CA SER A 201 1.94 12.02 10.99
C SER A 201 1.91 11.03 9.83
N ALA A 202 1.81 11.55 8.62
CA ALA A 202 1.81 10.78 7.39
C ALA A 202 3.03 9.83 7.34
N ILE A 203 2.78 8.54 7.12
CA ILE A 203 3.82 7.57 6.74
C ILE A 203 4.05 7.75 5.23
N PHE A 204 4.69 8.86 4.92
CA PHE A 204 5.48 9.06 3.73
C PHE A 204 6.91 9.17 4.25
N PRO A 205 7.90 8.40 3.77
CA PRO A 205 9.30 8.61 4.14
C PRO A 205 9.84 9.98 3.67
N TYR A 206 9.04 10.76 2.94
CA TYR A 206 9.37 12.12 2.53
C TYR A 206 9.28 13.11 3.71
N LYS A 207 10.44 13.53 4.22
CA LYS A 207 10.59 14.92 4.68
C LYS A 207 10.51 15.79 3.42
N ILE A 208 9.34 16.35 3.10
CA ILE A 208 9.24 17.45 2.13
C ILE A 208 9.87 18.67 2.81
N PRO A 209 11.00 19.22 2.33
CA PRO A 209 11.50 20.48 2.85
C PRO A 209 10.58 21.59 2.33
N LEU A 210 9.60 21.98 3.14
CA LEU A 210 8.91 23.26 2.97
C LEU A 210 9.86 24.39 3.38
N THR A 211 10.85 24.70 2.53
CA THR A 211 11.48 26.01 2.53
C THR A 211 10.59 26.93 1.72
N LEU A 212 9.61 27.54 2.39
CA LEU A 212 9.03 28.80 1.94
C LEU A 212 10.12 29.87 2.08
N LYS A 213 10.55 30.43 0.96
CA LYS A 213 11.12 31.78 0.89
C LYS A 213 10.11 32.65 0.15
#